data_AF-A0A1H2G5U3-F1
#
_entry.id   AF-A0A1H2G5U3-F1
#
_cell.length_a   1.000
_cell.length_b   1.000
_cell.length_c   1.000
_cell.angle_alpha   90.00
_cell.angle_beta   90.00
_cell.angle_gamma   90.00
#
_symmetry.space_group_name_H-M   'P 1'
#
loop_
_entity.id
_entity.type
_entity.pdbx_description
1 polymer ?
#
loop_
_entity_poly.entity_id
_entity_poly.type
_entity_poly.pdbx_seq_one_letter_code
_entity_poly.pdbx_strand_id
1 'polypeptide(L)' 'MSRRRSPPLTPEMAAEIKAMGRDTDLMQHEIAAHLNVNQGRVSEVLSGKRFPEVRPS' A
#
# COMPACT_ATOMS: atom_id res chain seq x y z
N MET A 1 3.43 26.07 -9.02
CA MET A 1 4.06 25.00 -8.20
C MET A 1 3.43 23.66 -8.58
N SER A 2 4.17 22.73 -9.19
CA SER A 2 3.63 21.41 -9.51
C SER A 2 3.41 20.65 -8.21
N ARG A 3 2.16 20.32 -7.87
CA ARG A 3 1.85 19.45 -6.72
C ARG A 3 2.61 18.14 -6.93
N ARG A 4 3.57 17.81 -6.06
CA ARG A 4 4.21 16.49 -6.00
C ARG A 4 3.10 15.47 -5.75
N ARG A 5 2.57 14.85 -6.81
CA ARG A 5 1.63 13.74 -6.67
C ARG A 5 2.47 12.50 -6.40
N SER A 6 2.16 11.81 -5.31
CA SER A 6 2.72 10.47 -5.07
C SER A 6 2.41 9.58 -6.29
N PRO A 7 3.35 8.70 -6.69
CA PRO A 7 3.15 7.79 -7.82
C PRO A 7 1.80 7.06 -7.71
N PRO A 8 1.12 6.74 -8.81
CA PRO A 8 -0.07 5.91 -8.77
C PRO A 8 0.24 4.57 -8.10
N LEU A 9 -0.69 4.07 -7.28
CA LEU A 9 -0.56 2.74 -6.68
C LEU A 9 -0.75 1.68 -7.77
N THR A 10 0.19 0.75 -7.92
CA THR A 10 0.14 -0.35 -8.90
C THR A 10 -0.31 -1.67 -8.25
N PRO A 11 -0.71 -2.69 -9.03
CA PRO A 11 -1.00 -4.03 -8.51
C PRO A 11 0.18 -4.64 -7.74
N GLU A 12 1.41 -4.44 -8.21
CA GLU A 12 2.63 -4.97 -7.57
C GLU A 12 2.82 -4.34 -6.18
N MET A 13 2.67 -3.01 -6.08
CA MET A 13 2.70 -2.32 -4.79
C MET A 13 1.58 -2.81 -3.86
N ALA A 14 0.40 -3.13 -4.41
CA ALA A 14 -0.69 -3.67 -3.60
C ALA A 14 -0.39 -5.09 -3.09
N ALA A 15 0.25 -5.93 -3.91
CA ALA A 15 0.73 -7.26 -3.49
C ALA A 15 1.74 -7.12 -2.34
N GLU A 16 2.68 -6.18 -2.46
CA GLU A 16 3.70 -5.91 -1.44
C GLU A 16 3.08 -5.36 -0.14
N ILE A 17 2.14 -4.41 -0.23
CA ILE A 17 1.38 -3.92 0.93
C ILE A 17 0.69 -5.08 1.67
N LYS A 18 0.04 -5.98 0.93
CA LYS A 18 -0.65 -7.13 1.52
C LYS A 18 0.33 -8.13 2.13
N ALA A 19 1.50 -8.34 1.55
CA ALA A 19 2.55 -9.18 2.11
C ALA A 19 3.09 -8.57 3.42
N MET A 20 3.46 -7.29 3.41
CA MET A 20 3.94 -6.60 4.63
C MET A 20 2.90 -6.63 5.76
N GLY A 21 1.63 -6.36 5.45
CA GLY A 21 0.56 -6.37 6.45
C GLY A 21 0.17 -7.77 6.96
N ARG A 22 0.61 -8.84 6.30
CA ARG A 22 0.38 -10.24 6.70
C ARG A 22 1.60 -10.84 7.42
N ASP A 23 2.78 -10.54 6.91
CA ASP A 23 4.02 -11.26 7.22
C ASP A 23 4.93 -10.48 8.18
N THR A 24 4.56 -9.26 8.58
CA THR A 24 5.30 -8.43 9.53
C THR A 24 4.38 -7.80 10.57
N ASP A 25 4.95 -7.30 11.66
CA ASP A 25 4.24 -6.51 12.68
C ASP A 25 4.16 -5.01 12.33
N LEU A 26 4.48 -4.63 11.08
CA LEU A 26 4.48 -3.23 10.66
C LEU A 26 3.07 -2.64 10.68
N MET A 27 2.97 -1.46 11.26
CA MET A 27 1.76 -0.65 11.23
C MET A 27 1.59 0.01 9.86
N GLN A 28 0.34 0.35 9.50
CA GLN A 28 0.04 0.91 8.17
C GLN A 28 0.85 2.17 7.82
N HIS A 29 1.22 2.99 8.81
CA HIS A 29 2.04 4.18 8.59
C HIS A 29 3.51 3.85 8.31
N GLU A 30 4.02 2.76 8.87
CA GLU A 30 5.37 2.25 8.61
C GLU A 30 5.43 1.64 7.20
N ILE A 31 4.44 0.83 6.82
CA ILE A 31 4.29 0.33 5.44
C ILE A 31 4.23 1.49 4.44
N ALA A 32 3.47 2.54 4.77
CA ALA A 32 3.37 3.74 3.94
C ALA A 32 4.72 4.46 3.77
N ALA A 33 5.50 4.56 4.84
CA ALA A 33 6.84 5.13 4.81
C ALA A 33 7.81 4.27 3.99
N HIS A 34 7.77 2.94 4.17
CA HIS A 34 8.58 1.97 3.43
C HIS A 34 8.37 2.07 1.92
N LEU A 35 7.11 2.19 1.49
CA LEU A 35 6.74 2.23 0.07
C LEU A 35 6.61 3.65 -0.50
N ASN A 36 6.89 4.67 0.31
CA ASN A 36 6.71 6.08 -0.04
C ASN A 36 5.32 6.39 -0.62
N VAL A 37 4.28 5.82 0.00
CA VAL A 37 2.86 6.00 -0.37
C VAL A 37 2.08 6.71 0.73
N ASN A 38 0.87 7.16 0.41
CA ASN A 38 -0.03 7.70 1.42
C ASN A 38 -0.63 6.55 2.25
N GLN A 39 -0.63 6.67 3.58
CA GLN A 39 -1.22 5.70 4.50
C GLN A 39 -2.68 5.34 4.16
N GLY A 40 -3.49 6.29 3.72
CA GLY A 40 -4.86 6.03 3.29
C GLY A 40 -4.92 5.00 2.15
N ARG A 41 -3.96 5.02 1.23
CA ARG A 41 -3.89 4.02 0.15
C ARG A 41 -3.52 2.63 0.67
N VAL A 42 -2.67 2.54 1.69
CA VAL A 42 -2.35 1.29 2.38
C VAL A 42 -3.62 0.73 3.03
N SER A 43 -4.37 1.57 3.74
CA SER A 43 -5.65 1.20 4.36
C SER A 43 -6.67 0.68 3.35
N GLU A 44 -6.81 1.34 2.19
CA GLU A 44 -7.71 0.90 1.12
C GLU A 44 -7.31 -0.45 0.51
N VAL A 45 -6.02 -0.76 0.41
CA VAL A 45 -5.53 -2.07 -0.07
C VAL A 45 -5.77 -3.16 0.96
N LEU A 46 -5.42 -2.91 2.23
CA LEU A 46 -5.56 -3.90 3.31
C LEU A 46 -7.03 -4.21 3.64
N SER A 47 -7.92 -3.23 3.48
CA SER A 47 -9.38 -3.43 3.61
C SER A 47 -10.03 -4.08 2.38
N GLY A 48 -9.28 -4.28 1.29
CA GLY A 48 -9.80 -4.83 0.04
C GLY A 48 -10.64 -3.86 -0.81
N LYS A 49 -10.76 -2.59 -0.42
CA LYS A 49 -11.43 -1.55 -1.23
C LYS A 49 -10.70 -1.29 -2.56
N ARG A 50 -9.38 -1.49 -2.57
CA ARG A 50 -8.53 -1.31 -3.75
C ARG A 50 -7.73 -2.57 -4.03
N PHE A 51 -7.65 -2.98 -5.30
CA PHE A 51 -6.98 -4.20 -5.74
C PHE A 51 -7.48 -5.47 -5.00
N PRO A 52 -8.79 -5.73 -4.87
CA PRO A 52 -9.30 -6.90 -4.15
C PRO A 52 -8.78 -8.23 -4.72
N GLU A 53 -8.59 -8.30 -6.04
CA GLU A 53 -8.14 -9.48 -6.79
C GLU A 53 -6.64 -9.78 -6.66
N VAL A 54 -5.84 -8.80 -6.25
CA VAL A 54 -4.38 -8.97 -6.13
C VAL A 54 -4.04 -9.81 -4.91
N ARG A 55 -3.25 -10.86 -5.10
CA ARG A 55 -2.74 -11.68 -3.99
C ARG A 55 -1.45 -11.07 -3.43
N PRO A 56 -1.10 -11.32 -2.15
CA PRO A 56 0.20 -10.96 -1.61
C PRO A 56 1.33 -11.58 -2.45
N SER A 57 2.44 -10.85 -2.60
CA SER A 57 3.66 -11.34 -3.28
C SER A 57 4.33 -12.47 -2.53
#